data_AF-A0A957YXV1-F1
#
_entry.id   AF-A0A957YXV1-F1
#
_cell.length_a   1.000
_cell.length_b   1.000
_cell.length_c   1.000
_cell.angle_alpha   90.00
_cell.angle_beta   90.00
_cell.angle_gamma   90.00
#
_symmetry.space_group_name_H-M   'P 1'
#
loop_
_entity.id
_entity.type
_entity.pdbx_description
1 polymer ?
#
loop_
_entity_poly.entity_id
_entity_poly.type
_entity_poly.pdbx_seq_one_letter_code
_entity_poly.pdbx_strand_id
1 'polypeptide(L)'
;MWSRLSLQPLAAGPLTPFSYSVLEEVAGRAWYQYFDELGFEPMPRARVVRQVEGYPYLNLTLSAQRDAAFAAVEPMAFLLDSQRFPIADYEKPGFLAAMKAGRNRKKIASTLARYQEEIAAVTRKAEAWSSKTSELRWTQADILQVMEEIERISAATFKLFLAARHNLEW
;
A
#
# COMPACT_ATOMS: atom_id res chain seq x y z
N MET A 1 12.72 -4.93 4.29
CA MET A 1 12.11 -5.32 5.57
C MET A 1 10.65 -5.66 5.36
N TRP A 2 10.16 -6.70 6.04
CA TRP A 2 8.81 -7.22 5.93
C TRP A 2 8.06 -7.02 7.24
N SER A 3 6.87 -6.41 7.19
CA SER A 3 6.05 -6.14 8.39
C SER A 3 4.66 -6.72 8.25
N ARG A 4 4.19 -7.35 9.33
CA ARG A 4 2.81 -7.82 9.46
C ARG A 4 1.86 -6.72 9.96
N LEU A 5 2.38 -5.72 10.68
CA LEU A 5 1.56 -4.70 11.37
C LEU A 5 0.58 -4.01 10.43
N SER A 6 1.04 -3.68 9.22
CA SER A 6 0.21 -3.05 8.19
C SER A 6 -0.96 -3.94 7.74
N LEU A 7 -0.77 -5.26 7.64
CA LEU A 7 -1.78 -6.17 7.10
C LEU A 7 -2.56 -6.91 8.18
N GLN A 8 -2.18 -6.77 9.45
CA GLN A 8 -2.84 -7.42 10.58
C GLN A 8 -4.34 -7.12 10.67
N PRO A 9 -4.84 -5.89 10.42
CA PRO A 9 -6.28 -5.62 10.41
C PRO A 9 -7.04 -6.37 9.30
N LEU A 10 -6.36 -6.70 8.20
CA LEU A 10 -6.94 -7.41 7.05
C LEU A 10 -6.81 -8.94 7.19
N ALA A 11 -5.82 -9.41 7.96
CA ALA A 11 -5.51 -10.82 8.16
C ALA A 11 -5.15 -11.08 9.63
N ALA A 12 -6.18 -11.21 10.46
CA ALA A 12 -6.03 -11.53 11.88
C ALA A 12 -5.42 -12.93 12.09
N GLY A 13 -5.77 -13.88 11.21
CA GLY A 13 -5.27 -15.26 11.20
C GLY A 13 -4.46 -15.62 9.95
N PRO A 14 -3.96 -16.87 9.87
CA PRO A 14 -3.29 -17.37 8.67
C PRO A 14 -4.28 -17.41 7.49
N LEU A 15 -3.84 -16.95 6.34
CA LEU A 15 -4.62 -16.96 5.11
C LEU A 15 -4.48 -18.29 4.38
N THR A 16 -5.57 -18.72 3.73
CA THR A 16 -5.51 -19.79 2.73
C THR A 16 -4.68 -19.33 1.53
N PRO A 17 -4.17 -20.25 0.69
CA PRO A 17 -3.46 -19.88 -0.55
C PRO A 17 -4.26 -18.95 -1.45
N PHE A 18 -5.57 -19.17 -1.56
CA PHE A 18 -6.47 -18.34 -2.36
C PHE A 18 -6.64 -16.93 -1.77
N SER A 19 -6.93 -16.82 -0.47
CA SER A 19 -7.06 -15.51 0.18
C SER A 19 -5.77 -14.71 0.11
N TYR A 20 -4.62 -15.39 0.22
CA TYR A 20 -3.31 -14.77 0.04
C TYR A 20 -3.11 -14.26 -1.40
N SER A 21 -3.43 -15.05 -2.43
CA SER A 21 -3.24 -14.62 -3.82
C SER A 21 -4.07 -13.39 -4.18
N VAL A 22 -5.30 -13.29 -3.65
CA VAL A 22 -6.14 -12.10 -3.83
C VAL A 22 -5.49 -10.88 -3.16
N LEU A 23 -5.02 -11.02 -1.92
CA LEU A 23 -4.33 -9.92 -1.22
C LEU A 23 -3.04 -9.50 -1.92
N GLU A 24 -2.24 -10.45 -2.39
CA GLU A 24 -0.98 -10.20 -3.09
C GLU A 24 -1.21 -9.39 -4.37
N GLU A 25 -2.19 -9.78 -5.19
CA GLU A 25 -2.54 -9.08 -6.43
C GLU A 25 -3.05 -7.66 -6.15
N VAL A 26 -4.00 -7.52 -5.22
CA VAL A 26 -4.57 -6.22 -4.84
C VAL A 26 -3.49 -5.28 -4.30
N ALA A 27 -2.65 -5.76 -3.39
CA ALA A 27 -1.60 -4.97 -2.78
C ALA A 27 -0.53 -4.56 -3.80
N GLY A 28 -0.12 -5.48 -4.67
CA GLY A 28 0.82 -5.23 -5.76
C GLY A 28 0.29 -4.14 -6.70
N ARG A 29 -0.92 -4.33 -7.21
CA ARG A 29 -1.56 -3.38 -8.14
C ARG A 29 -1.74 -2.00 -7.52
N ALA A 30 -2.23 -1.92 -6.30
CA ALA A 30 -2.40 -0.66 -5.58
C ALA A 30 -1.07 0.08 -5.36
N TRP A 31 0.00 -0.66 -5.06
CA TRP A 31 1.33 -0.11 -4.87
C TRP A 31 1.89 0.51 -6.15
N TYR A 32 1.77 -0.18 -7.29
CA TYR A 32 2.17 0.38 -8.58
C TYR A 32 1.34 1.62 -8.94
N GLN A 33 0.01 1.52 -8.86
CA GLN A 33 -0.89 2.63 -9.18
C GLN A 33 -0.61 3.88 -8.32
N TYR A 34 -0.31 3.70 -7.03
CA TYR A 34 0.05 4.81 -6.15
C TYR A 34 1.26 5.59 -6.67
N PHE A 35 2.36 4.88 -6.99
CA PHE A 35 3.59 5.53 -7.46
C PHE A 35 3.50 6.03 -8.91
N ASP A 36 2.70 5.38 -9.75
CA ASP A 36 2.39 5.85 -11.10
C ASP A 36 1.60 7.17 -11.06
N GLU A 37 0.62 7.31 -10.14
CA GLU A 37 -0.10 8.57 -9.93
C GLU A 37 0.83 9.69 -9.46
N LEU A 38 1.82 9.36 -8.62
CA LEU A 38 2.89 10.28 -8.24
C LEU A 38 3.85 10.60 -9.39
N GLY A 39 3.76 9.92 -10.53
CA GLY A 39 4.60 10.13 -11.69
C GLY A 39 6.07 9.81 -11.42
N PHE A 40 6.33 8.88 -10.51
CA PHE A 40 7.67 8.36 -10.28
C PHE A 40 8.00 7.37 -11.39
N GLU A 41 9.30 7.15 -11.64
CA GLU A 41 9.71 6.24 -12.72
C GLU A 41 9.18 4.82 -12.47
N PRO A 42 8.76 4.08 -13.50
CA PRO A 42 8.21 2.74 -13.34
C PRO A 42 9.25 1.79 -12.73
N MET A 43 8.81 0.93 -11.82
CA MET A 43 9.68 -0.08 -11.19
C MET A 43 9.61 -1.41 -11.91
N PRO A 44 10.69 -2.20 -11.91
CA PRO A 44 10.59 -3.62 -12.23
C PRO A 44 9.61 -4.31 -11.29
N ARG A 45 9.09 -5.47 -11.72
CA ARG A 45 8.22 -6.30 -10.88
C ARG A 45 8.91 -6.62 -9.56
N ALA A 46 8.31 -6.19 -8.46
CA ALA A 46 8.82 -6.33 -7.12
C ALA A 46 7.79 -7.05 -6.26
N ARG A 47 8.28 -7.88 -5.33
CA ARG A 47 7.41 -8.56 -4.37
C ARG A 47 6.98 -7.56 -3.29
N VAL A 48 5.74 -7.08 -3.38
CA VAL A 48 5.15 -6.11 -2.44
C VAL A 48 4.67 -6.79 -1.16
N VAL A 49 4.08 -7.97 -1.30
CA VAL A 49 3.62 -8.81 -0.17
C VAL A 49 4.29 -10.18 -0.26
N ARG A 50 4.61 -10.78 0.89
CA ARG A 50 5.03 -12.18 0.98
C ARG A 50 4.20 -12.92 2.02
N GLN A 51 4.10 -14.24 1.88
CA GLN A 51 3.54 -15.11 2.91
C GLN A 51 4.65 -15.78 3.73
N VAL A 52 4.48 -15.85 5.04
CA VAL A 52 5.30 -16.68 5.95
C VAL A 52 4.34 -17.35 6.95
N GLU A 53 4.36 -18.68 7.02
CA GLU A 53 3.49 -19.47 7.93
C GLU A 53 2.00 -19.10 7.83
N GLY A 54 1.52 -18.85 6.60
CA GLY A 54 0.14 -18.43 6.36
C GLY A 54 -0.12 -16.93 6.53
N TYR A 55 0.77 -16.19 7.19
CA TYR A 55 0.57 -14.76 7.46
C TYR A 55 1.15 -13.86 6.36
N PRO A 56 0.43 -12.79 5.94
CA PRO A 56 0.94 -11.85 4.96
C PRO A 56 1.83 -10.78 5.61
N TYR A 57 2.91 -10.43 4.91
CA TYR A 57 3.83 -9.37 5.29
C TYR A 57 4.03 -8.39 4.15
N LEU A 58 3.91 -7.10 4.43
CA LEU A 58 4.16 -6.00 3.48
C LEU A 58 5.64 -5.61 3.49
N ASN A 59 6.20 -5.36 2.30
CA ASN A 59 7.57 -4.90 2.15
C ASN A 59 7.69 -3.38 2.39
N LEU A 60 8.03 -2.96 3.60
CA LEU A 60 8.12 -1.53 3.92
C LEU A 60 9.33 -0.85 3.27
N THR A 61 10.40 -1.60 3.00
CA THR A 61 11.61 -1.05 2.37
C THR A 61 11.33 -0.56 0.95
N LEU A 62 10.47 -1.24 0.18
CA LEU A 62 10.16 -0.83 -1.18
C LEU A 62 9.54 0.57 -1.23
N SER A 63 8.54 0.83 -0.39
CA SER A 63 7.92 2.15 -0.34
C SER A 63 8.89 3.21 0.19
N ALA A 64 9.65 2.89 1.24
CA ALA A 64 10.61 3.82 1.83
C ALA A 64 11.74 4.21 0.85
N GLN A 65 12.26 3.26 0.08
CA GLN A 65 13.26 3.54 -0.97
C GLN A 65 12.70 4.50 -2.03
N ARG A 66 11.43 4.37 -2.40
CA ARG A 66 10.78 5.22 -3.40
C ARG A 66 10.57 6.63 -2.87
N ASP A 67 10.05 6.72 -1.65
CA ASP A 67 9.81 8.00 -0.97
C ASP A 67 11.14 8.75 -0.73
N ALA A 68 12.21 8.03 -0.36
CA ALA A 68 13.56 8.59 -0.25
C ALA A 68 14.13 9.05 -1.60
N ALA A 69 14.12 8.19 -2.62
CA ALA A 69 14.74 8.48 -3.91
C ALA A 69 14.07 9.64 -4.65
N PHE A 70 12.73 9.73 -4.60
CA PHE A 70 11.98 10.69 -5.42
C PHE A 70 11.50 11.91 -4.64
N ALA A 71 11.25 11.80 -3.33
CA ALA A 71 10.72 12.89 -2.52
C ALA A 71 11.66 13.30 -1.38
N ALA A 72 12.85 12.67 -1.27
CA ALA A 72 13.79 12.87 -0.17
C ALA A 72 13.08 12.84 1.20
N VAL A 73 12.16 11.90 1.35
CA VAL A 73 11.54 11.57 2.63
C VAL A 73 12.51 10.67 3.36
N GLU A 74 12.90 11.06 4.56
CA GLU A 74 13.78 10.23 5.38
C GLU A 74 13.07 8.91 5.72
N PRO A 75 13.66 7.74 5.44
CA PRO A 75 13.10 6.46 5.80
C PRO A 75 12.94 6.32 7.31
N MET A 76 11.90 5.58 7.71
CA MET A 76 11.79 5.08 9.08
C MET A 76 13.07 4.33 9.48
N ALA A 77 13.39 4.35 10.77
CA ALA A 77 14.46 3.55 11.34
C ALA A 77 14.02 2.83 12.61
N PHE A 78 14.58 1.65 12.84
CA PHE A 78 14.46 0.96 14.12
C PHE A 78 15.51 1.47 15.08
N LEU A 79 15.18 1.41 16.36
CA LEU A 79 16.15 1.48 17.43
C LEU A 79 16.38 0.05 17.93
N LEU A 80 17.59 -0.47 17.70
CA LEU A 80 18.07 -1.72 18.27
C LEU A 80 19.29 -1.37 19.12
N ASP A 81 19.24 -1.69 20.41
CA ASP A 81 20.28 -1.35 21.38
C ASP A 81 20.69 0.14 21.34
N SER A 82 19.69 1.03 21.25
CA SER A 82 19.84 2.49 21.10
C SER A 82 20.53 2.95 19.81
N GLN A 83 20.84 2.05 18.88
CA GLN A 83 21.38 2.38 17.56
C GLN A 83 20.26 2.45 16.50
N ARG A 84 20.34 3.47 15.63
CA ARG A 84 19.35 3.72 14.57
C ARG A 84 19.68 2.91 13.31
N PHE A 85 18.73 2.09 12.86
CA PHE A 85 18.83 1.26 11.66
C PHE A 85 17.72 1.64 10.66
N PRO A 86 18.02 2.48 9.65
CA PRO A 86 17.02 2.89 8.66
C PRO A 86 16.57 1.70 7.80
N ILE A 87 15.29 1.70 7.41
CA ILE A 87 14.69 0.61 6.63
C ILE A 87 15.03 0.66 5.15
N ALA A 88 15.64 1.76 4.71
CA ALA A 88 16.11 2.02 3.35
C ALA A 88 17.29 3.00 3.41
N ASP A 89 18.16 2.94 2.40
CA ASP A 89 19.25 3.90 2.27
C ASP A 89 18.70 5.31 2.02
N TYR A 90 19.36 6.30 2.61
CA TYR A 90 19.00 7.70 2.47
C TYR A 90 20.24 8.56 2.31
N GLU A 91 20.30 9.24 1.17
CA GLU A 91 21.30 10.26 0.91
C GLU A 91 20.63 11.63 0.96
N LYS A 92 21.23 12.55 1.72
CA LYS A 92 20.74 13.91 1.78
C LYS A 92 20.88 14.55 0.40
N PRO A 93 19.78 15.08 -0.19
CA PRO A 93 19.84 15.59 -1.56
C PRO A 93 20.67 16.88 -1.64
N GLY A 94 21.42 17.03 -2.73
CA GLY A 94 22.02 18.31 -3.13
C GLY A 94 20.97 19.35 -3.53
N PHE A 95 21.35 20.62 -3.72
CA PHE A 95 20.42 21.75 -3.89
C PHE A 95 19.36 21.55 -4.99
N LEU A 96 19.76 21.17 -6.21
CA LEU A 96 18.83 20.94 -7.33
C LEU A 96 17.91 19.73 -7.06
N ALA A 97 18.46 18.65 -6.52
CA ALA A 97 17.69 17.47 -6.13
C ALA A 97 16.67 17.80 -5.02
N ALA A 98 17.04 18.66 -4.07
CA ALA A 98 16.16 19.12 -3.00
C ALA A 98 14.96 19.93 -3.54
N MET A 99 15.14 20.74 -4.58
CA MET A 99 14.03 21.43 -5.25
C MET A 99 13.08 20.46 -5.96
N LYS A 100 13.61 19.46 -6.69
CA LYS A 100 12.79 18.41 -7.33
C LYS A 100 12.02 17.60 -6.28
N ALA A 101 12.70 17.17 -5.22
CA ALA A 101 12.11 16.48 -4.09
C ALA A 101 10.99 17.30 -3.42
N GLY A 102 11.17 18.62 -3.28
CA GLY A 102 10.14 19.52 -2.76
C GLY A 102 8.86 19.52 -3.59
N ARG A 103 8.96 19.49 -4.93
CA ARG A 103 7.78 19.35 -5.81
C ARG A 103 7.10 18.00 -5.64
N ASN A 104 7.88 16.93 -5.52
CA ASN A 104 7.35 15.58 -5.32
C ASN A 104 6.68 15.43 -3.95
N ARG A 105 7.21 16.05 -2.88
CA ARG A 105 6.52 16.12 -1.58
C ARG A 105 5.19 16.87 -1.66
N LYS A 106 5.13 17.99 -2.39
CA LYS A 106 3.86 18.69 -2.64
C LYS A 106 2.87 17.81 -3.39
N LYS A 107 3.35 17.01 -4.35
CA LYS A 107 2.51 16.06 -5.09
C LYS A 107 1.95 14.97 -4.15
N ILE A 108 2.80 14.38 -3.32
CA ILE A 108 2.38 13.43 -2.27
C ILE A 108 1.31 14.07 -1.38
N ALA A 109 1.56 15.28 -0.87
CA ALA A 109 0.60 16.00 -0.02
C ALA A 109 -0.75 16.24 -0.73
N SER A 110 -0.73 16.66 -2.00
CA SER A 110 -1.95 16.87 -2.79
C SER A 110 -2.71 15.55 -3.04
N THR A 111 -1.98 14.46 -3.28
CA THR A 111 -2.56 13.11 -3.45
C THR A 111 -3.21 12.66 -2.15
N LEU A 112 -2.58 12.89 -0.99
CA LEU A 112 -3.14 12.57 0.32
C LEU A 112 -4.40 13.37 0.62
N ALA A 113 -4.41 14.67 0.33
CA ALA A 113 -5.59 15.53 0.51
C ALA A 113 -6.77 15.04 -0.36
N ARG A 114 -6.53 14.74 -1.64
CA ARG A 114 -7.54 14.17 -2.53
C ARG A 114 -8.06 12.82 -2.02
N TYR A 115 -7.17 11.96 -1.56
CA TYR A 115 -7.56 10.67 -0.98
C TYR A 115 -8.42 10.81 0.26
N GLN A 116 -8.16 11.81 1.10
CA GLN A 116 -8.99 12.10 2.27
C GLN A 116 -10.43 12.46 1.87
N GLU A 117 -10.62 13.18 0.77
CA GLU A 117 -11.94 13.49 0.21
C GLU A 117 -12.62 12.23 -0.37
N GLU A 118 -11.84 11.30 -0.92
CA GLU A 118 -12.33 10.05 -1.53
C GLU A 118 -12.70 8.96 -0.52
N ILE A 119 -12.14 8.97 0.71
CA ILE A 119 -12.33 7.92 1.73
C ILE A 119 -13.81 7.59 1.93
N ALA A 120 -14.65 8.59 2.17
CA ALA A 120 -16.08 8.35 2.44
C ALA A 120 -16.83 7.73 1.25
N ALA A 121 -16.46 8.09 0.02
CA ALA A 121 -17.04 7.50 -1.18
C ALA A 121 -16.58 6.05 -1.39
N VAL A 122 -15.31 5.77 -1.14
CA VAL A 122 -14.74 4.42 -1.25
C VAL A 122 -15.29 3.50 -0.16
N THR A 123 -15.40 3.97 1.09
CA THR A 123 -15.99 3.21 2.20
C THR A 123 -17.43 2.80 1.89
N ARG A 124 -18.27 3.73 1.42
CA ARG A 124 -19.66 3.39 1.03
C ARG A 124 -19.73 2.32 -0.06
N LYS A 125 -18.82 2.37 -1.04
CA LYS A 125 -18.74 1.33 -2.09
C LYS A 125 -18.33 -0.02 -1.52
N ALA A 126 -17.35 -0.03 -0.60
CA ALA A 126 -16.89 -1.24 0.07
C ALA A 126 -17.98 -1.86 0.96
N GLU A 127 -18.73 -1.04 1.71
CA GLU A 127 -19.86 -1.47 2.55
C GLU A 127 -21.00 -2.04 1.70
N ALA A 128 -21.39 -1.35 0.62
CA ALA A 128 -22.42 -1.82 -0.29
C ALA A 128 -22.03 -3.16 -0.96
N TRP A 129 -20.77 -3.29 -1.38
CA TRP A 129 -20.25 -4.55 -1.92
C TRP A 129 -20.26 -5.66 -0.87
N SER A 130 -19.80 -5.38 0.36
CA SER A 130 -19.80 -6.34 1.47
C SER A 130 -21.22 -6.87 1.74
N SER A 131 -22.21 -5.98 1.87
CA SER A 131 -23.61 -6.35 2.07
C SER A 131 -24.17 -7.16 0.90
N LYS A 132 -23.87 -6.77 -0.34
CA LYS A 132 -24.29 -7.53 -1.53
C LYS A 132 -23.73 -8.95 -1.48
N THR A 133 -22.44 -9.10 -1.16
CA THR A 133 -21.77 -10.41 -1.17
C THR A 133 -22.13 -11.32 -0.01
N SER A 134 -22.49 -10.78 1.17
CA SER A 134 -22.92 -11.59 2.32
C SER A 134 -24.28 -12.24 2.09
N GLU A 135 -25.10 -11.70 1.17
CA GLU A 135 -26.43 -12.21 0.83
C GLU A 135 -26.41 -13.23 -0.33
N LEU A 136 -25.28 -13.42 -1.01
CA LEU A 136 -25.17 -14.33 -2.14
C LEU A 136 -25.16 -15.80 -1.70
N ARG A 137 -25.92 -16.63 -2.42
CA ARG A 137 -25.73 -18.08 -2.42
C ARG A 137 -24.60 -18.41 -3.38
N TRP A 138 -23.41 -18.64 -2.85
CA TRP A 138 -22.19 -18.87 -3.62
C TRP A 138 -22.35 -20.00 -4.65
N THR A 139 -22.53 -19.65 -5.92
CA THR A 139 -22.30 -20.54 -7.06
C THR A 139 -20.93 -20.26 -7.68
N GLN A 140 -20.43 -21.16 -8.54
CA GLN A 140 -19.15 -20.97 -9.22
C GLN A 140 -19.13 -19.73 -10.12
N ALA A 141 -20.27 -19.39 -10.75
CA ALA A 141 -20.40 -18.18 -11.56
C ALA A 141 -20.34 -16.91 -10.69
N ASP A 142 -20.95 -16.94 -9.51
CA ASP A 142 -20.92 -15.81 -8.55
C ASP A 142 -19.50 -15.59 -8.01
N ILE A 143 -18.72 -16.65 -7.79
CA ILE A 143 -17.32 -16.54 -7.33
C ILE A 143 -16.48 -15.78 -8.34
N LEU A 144 -16.58 -16.11 -9.63
CA LEU A 144 -15.79 -15.43 -10.68
C LEU A 144 -16.18 -13.95 -10.81
N GLN A 145 -17.49 -13.65 -10.79
CA GLN A 145 -17.95 -12.28 -10.83
C GLN A 145 -17.49 -11.48 -9.59
N VAL A 146 -17.56 -12.09 -8.41
CA VAL A 146 -17.11 -11.46 -7.16
C VAL A 146 -15.60 -11.20 -7.20
N MET A 147 -14.80 -12.09 -7.78
CA MET A 147 -13.35 -11.87 -7.95
C MET A 147 -13.05 -10.66 -8.84
N GLU A 148 -13.71 -10.51 -9.98
CA GLU A 148 -13.53 -9.34 -10.86
C GLU A 148 -13.98 -8.02 -10.20
N GLU A 149 -15.08 -8.06 -9.43
CA GLU A 149 -15.57 -6.88 -8.70
C GLU A 149 -14.63 -6.50 -7.53
N ILE A 150 -14.07 -7.50 -6.82
CA ILE A 150 -13.10 -7.27 -5.74
C ILE A 150 -11.90 -6.54 -6.30
N GLU A 151 -11.33 -6.96 -7.42
CA GLU A 151 -10.08 -6.36 -7.93
C GLU A 151 -10.23 -4.85 -8.17
N ARG A 152 -11.40 -4.43 -8.66
CA ARG A 152 -11.68 -3.04 -9.00
C ARG A 152 -11.82 -2.14 -7.78
N ILE A 153 -12.51 -2.62 -6.73
CA ILE A 153 -12.75 -1.83 -5.52
C ILE A 153 -11.54 -1.92 -4.58
N SER A 154 -10.93 -3.11 -4.49
CA SER A 154 -9.86 -3.40 -3.52
C SER A 154 -8.59 -2.62 -3.82
N ALA A 155 -8.20 -2.48 -5.09
CA ALA A 155 -7.01 -1.70 -5.43
C ALA A 155 -7.14 -0.23 -5.01
N ALA A 156 -8.33 0.38 -5.20
CA ALA A 156 -8.59 1.75 -4.79
C ALA A 156 -8.53 1.91 -3.26
N THR A 157 -9.15 1.00 -2.51
CA THR A 157 -9.11 1.00 -1.04
C THR A 157 -7.69 0.77 -0.51
N PHE A 158 -6.96 -0.18 -1.08
CA PHE A 158 -5.61 -0.52 -0.65
C PHE A 158 -4.60 0.60 -0.98
N LYS A 159 -4.86 1.37 -2.03
CA LYS A 159 -4.09 2.58 -2.35
C LYS A 159 -4.22 3.65 -1.27
N LEU A 160 -5.44 3.86 -0.74
CA LEU A 160 -5.66 4.74 0.42
C LEU A 160 -4.90 4.24 1.65
N PHE A 161 -4.98 2.93 1.92
CA PHE A 161 -4.24 2.29 3.00
C PHE A 161 -2.72 2.50 2.87
N LEU A 162 -2.17 2.28 1.67
CA LEU A 162 -0.76 2.53 1.38
C LEU A 162 -0.39 4.00 1.58
N ALA A 163 -1.24 4.93 1.14
CA ALA A 163 -0.96 6.36 1.23
C ALA A 163 -1.02 6.86 2.69
N ALA A 164 -1.94 6.32 3.51
CA ALA A 164 -2.08 6.67 4.92
C ALA A 164 -0.79 6.48 5.74
N ARG A 165 0.16 5.67 5.26
CA ARG A 165 1.50 5.52 5.86
C ARG A 165 2.24 6.85 6.03
N HIS A 166 1.96 7.85 5.20
CA HIS A 166 2.58 9.17 5.30
C HIS A 166 2.06 10.00 6.49
N ASN A 167 0.90 9.62 7.04
CA ASN A 167 0.26 10.31 8.16
C ASN A 167 0.54 9.64 9.51
N LEU A 168 1.24 8.51 9.50
CA LEU A 168 1.76 7.93 10.72
C LEU A 168 2.88 8.86 11.19
N GLU A 169 2.65 9.56 12.30
CA GLU A 169 3.72 10.28 12.99
C GLU A 169 4.75 9.25 13.45
N TRP A 170 6.01 9.48 13.14
CA TRP A 170 7.12 8.57 13.43
C TRP A 170 8.13 9.25 14.35
#